data_AF-A0A379FQ07-F1
#
_entry.id   AF-A0A379FQ07-F1
#
_cell.length_a   1.000
_cell.length_b   1.000
_cell.length_c   1.000
_cell.angle_alpha   90.00
_cell.angle_beta   90.00
_cell.angle_gamma   90.00
#
_symmetry.space_group_name_H-M   'P 1'
#
loop_
_entity.id
_entity.type
_entity.pdbx_description
1 polymer ?
#
loop_
_entity_poly.entity_id
_entity_poly.type
_entity_poly.pdbx_seq_one_letter_code
_entity_poly.pdbx_strand_id
1 'polypeptide(L)'
;MTPFIAPPPPDNEATLMSRAQALAGYTLGELAQHAAIPIPPDLKRDKGWVGMLLEYYLGASAGSKAEQDFAHIGIELKTIPIDRYGVPLETTFVSVAPLTGNSGLTWENSHVRRKLSRILWFPIEGERQIPLSQRRVANPINLEPVPA
;
A
#
# COMPACT_ATOMS: atom_id res chain seq x y z
N MET A 1 -12.78 -14.44 -19.50
CA MET A 1 -11.41 -14.23 -19.00
C MET A 1 -11.32 -14.90 -17.65
N THR A 2 -10.27 -15.68 -17.41
CA THR A 2 -10.02 -16.27 -16.09
C THR A 2 -9.59 -15.16 -15.13
N PRO A 3 -10.15 -15.07 -13.91
CA PRO A 3 -9.74 -14.06 -12.96
C PRO A 3 -8.27 -14.24 -12.57
N PHE A 4 -7.58 -13.14 -12.33
CA PHE A 4 -6.25 -13.13 -11.75
C PHE A 4 -6.30 -13.81 -10.37
N ILE A 5 -5.33 -14.68 -10.11
CA ILE A 5 -5.19 -15.38 -8.83
C ILE A 5 -3.98 -14.78 -8.13
N ALA A 6 -4.14 -14.33 -6.89
CA ALA A 6 -3.06 -13.79 -6.08
C ALA A 6 -1.84 -14.73 -6.06
N PRO A 7 -0.63 -14.22 -6.30
CA PRO A 7 0.59 -15.01 -6.19
C PRO A 7 0.91 -15.31 -4.72
N PRO A 8 1.77 -16.30 -4.43
CA PRO A 8 2.32 -16.46 -3.09
C PRO A 8 3.16 -15.22 -2.70
N PRO A 9 3.44 -15.03 -1.39
CA PRO A 9 4.32 -13.96 -0.93
C PRO A 9 5.65 -13.92 -1.71
N PRO A 10 6.16 -12.72 -2.04
CA PRO A 10 7.35 -12.57 -2.86
C PRO A 10 8.59 -12.98 -2.07
N ASP A 11 9.44 -13.86 -2.58
CA ASP A 11 10.60 -14.36 -1.82
C ASP A 11 11.65 -13.29 -1.46
N ASN A 12 11.69 -12.20 -2.23
CA ASN A 12 12.65 -11.11 -2.05
C ASN A 12 12.08 -9.79 -2.58
N GLU A 13 12.78 -8.70 -2.27
CA GLU A 13 12.41 -7.34 -2.68
C GLU A 13 12.39 -7.15 -4.21
N ALA A 14 13.30 -7.78 -4.95
CA ALA A 14 13.33 -7.64 -6.41
C ALA A 14 12.06 -8.23 -7.05
N THR A 15 11.59 -9.38 -6.57
CA THR A 15 10.31 -9.96 -6.98
C THR A 15 9.14 -9.06 -6.61
N LEU A 16 9.12 -8.51 -5.38
CA LEU A 16 8.08 -7.56 -4.96
C LEU A 16 8.05 -6.33 -5.87
N MET A 17 9.21 -5.72 -6.14
CA MET A 17 9.32 -4.51 -6.96
C MET A 17 8.94 -4.77 -8.42
N SER A 18 9.32 -5.92 -8.98
CA SER A 18 8.92 -6.32 -10.33
C SER A 18 7.40 -6.46 -10.45
N ARG A 19 6.74 -7.08 -9.45
CA ARG A 19 5.28 -7.16 -9.40
C ARG A 19 4.65 -5.77 -9.25
N ALA A 20 5.22 -4.93 -8.39
CA ALA A 20 4.72 -3.57 -8.15
C ALA A 20 4.80 -2.70 -9.41
N GLN A 21 5.93 -2.74 -10.13
CA GLN A 21 6.12 -2.01 -11.37
C GLN A 21 5.15 -2.47 -12.47
N ALA A 22 4.81 -3.75 -12.50
CA ALA A 22 3.84 -4.29 -13.45
C ALA A 22 2.41 -3.75 -13.26
N LEU A 23 2.11 -3.14 -12.09
CA LEU A 23 0.81 -2.50 -11.83
C LEU A 23 0.77 -1.04 -12.30
N ALA A 24 1.91 -0.41 -12.56
CA ALA A 24 1.97 0.99 -12.96
C ALA A 24 1.23 1.21 -14.30
N GLY A 25 0.45 2.29 -14.37
CA GLY A 25 -0.36 2.67 -15.54
C GLY A 25 -1.76 2.07 -15.56
N TYR A 26 -2.02 0.96 -14.86
CA TYR A 26 -3.36 0.40 -14.75
C TYR A 26 -4.28 1.31 -13.94
N THR A 27 -5.55 1.32 -14.31
CA THR A 27 -6.61 1.88 -13.49
C THR A 27 -7.03 0.91 -12.39
N LEU A 28 -7.52 1.43 -11.27
CA LEU A 28 -8.08 0.61 -10.19
C LEU A 28 -9.26 -0.25 -10.67
N GLY A 29 -10.02 0.22 -11.67
CA GLY A 29 -11.12 -0.53 -12.28
C GLY A 29 -10.63 -1.75 -13.06
N GLU A 30 -9.58 -1.60 -13.86
CA GLU A 30 -8.97 -2.72 -14.59
C GLU A 30 -8.42 -3.77 -13.64
N LEU A 31 -7.69 -3.35 -12.60
CA LEU A 31 -7.16 -4.24 -11.56
C LEU A 31 -8.30 -4.96 -10.82
N ALA A 32 -9.32 -4.23 -10.38
CA ALA A 32 -10.48 -4.81 -9.72
C ALA A 32 -11.20 -5.84 -10.60
N GLN A 33 -11.41 -5.52 -11.89
CA GLN A 33 -12.05 -6.41 -12.85
C GLN A 33 -11.22 -7.67 -13.09
N HIS A 34 -9.90 -7.53 -13.29
CA HIS A 34 -9.01 -8.66 -13.48
C HIS A 34 -8.98 -9.59 -12.26
N ALA A 35 -8.98 -9.05 -11.05
CA ALA A 35 -9.02 -9.83 -9.80
C ALA A 35 -10.42 -10.32 -9.41
N ALA A 36 -11.47 -9.94 -10.17
CA ALA A 36 -12.88 -10.15 -9.79
C ALA A 36 -13.22 -9.61 -8.37
N ILE A 37 -12.57 -8.51 -7.97
CA ILE A 37 -12.81 -7.81 -6.70
C ILE A 37 -13.82 -6.68 -6.95
N PRO A 38 -14.95 -6.62 -6.24
CA PRO A 38 -15.89 -5.51 -6.38
C PRO A 38 -15.25 -4.17 -6.02
N ILE A 39 -15.42 -3.18 -6.90
CA ILE A 39 -14.99 -1.81 -6.63
C ILE A 39 -16.11 -1.02 -5.93
N PRO A 40 -15.83 -0.34 -4.79
CA PRO A 40 -16.80 0.52 -4.16
C PRO A 40 -17.03 1.79 -5.00
N PRO A 41 -18.17 2.48 -4.85
CA PRO A 41 -18.43 3.73 -5.56
C PRO A 41 -17.53 4.88 -5.09
N ASP A 42 -17.14 4.88 -3.80
CA ASP A 42 -16.19 5.82 -3.21
C ASP A 42 -15.45 5.19 -2.01
N LEU A 43 -14.41 5.87 -1.51
CA LEU A 43 -13.58 5.38 -0.39
C LEU A 43 -14.05 5.90 0.98
N LYS A 44 -15.26 6.43 1.12
CA LYS A 44 -15.71 7.01 2.41
C LYS A 44 -15.86 5.96 3.49
N ARG A 45 -16.34 4.77 3.11
CA ARG A 45 -16.56 3.62 4.00
C ARG A 45 -15.45 2.57 3.88
N ASP A 46 -14.76 2.53 2.75
CA ASP A 46 -13.79 1.50 2.39
C ASP A 46 -12.37 2.06 2.23
N LYS A 47 -11.91 2.84 3.21
CA LYS A 47 -10.63 3.57 3.16
C LYS A 47 -9.41 2.68 2.88
N GLY A 48 -9.47 1.41 3.27
CA GLY A 48 -8.40 0.42 3.05
C GLY A 48 -8.49 -0.35 1.73
N TRP A 49 -9.52 -0.13 0.91
CA TRP A 49 -9.79 -0.97 -0.26
C TRP A 49 -8.67 -0.94 -1.30
N VAL A 50 -8.05 0.22 -1.55
CA VAL A 50 -6.94 0.33 -2.49
C VAL A 50 -5.72 -0.46 -1.99
N GLY A 51 -5.42 -0.37 -0.69
CA GLY A 51 -4.35 -1.15 -0.05
C GLY A 51 -4.59 -2.65 -0.22
N MET A 52 -5.79 -3.12 0.15
CA MET A 52 -6.21 -4.52 -0.02
C MET A 52 -6.09 -5.02 -1.46
N LEU A 53 -6.48 -4.21 -2.44
CA LEU A 53 -6.35 -4.56 -3.85
C LEU A 53 -4.88 -4.78 -4.23
N LEU A 54 -4.00 -3.86 -3.84
CA LEU A 54 -2.57 -3.97 -4.14
C LEU A 54 -1.91 -5.13 -3.37
N GLU A 55 -2.27 -5.34 -2.10
CA GLU A 55 -1.85 -6.51 -1.31
C GLU A 55 -2.16 -7.82 -2.03
N TYR A 56 -3.36 -7.93 -2.61
CA TYR A 56 -3.78 -9.10 -3.39
C TYR A 56 -2.88 -9.34 -4.62
N TYR A 57 -2.56 -8.29 -5.36
CA TYR A 57 -1.68 -8.38 -6.53
C TYR A 57 -0.23 -8.70 -6.19
N LEU A 58 0.25 -8.21 -5.04
CA LEU A 58 1.63 -8.36 -4.61
C LEU A 58 1.88 -9.66 -3.85
N GLY A 59 0.80 -10.33 -3.40
CA GLY A 59 0.86 -11.56 -2.62
C GLY A 59 1.15 -11.30 -1.14
N ALA A 60 0.67 -10.19 -0.57
CA ALA A 60 0.85 -9.93 0.86
C ALA A 60 0.29 -11.08 1.71
N SER A 61 0.95 -11.39 2.81
CA SER A 61 0.52 -12.45 3.71
C SER A 61 -0.82 -12.07 4.37
N ALA A 62 -1.84 -12.90 4.21
CA ALA A 62 -3.15 -12.66 4.79
C ALA A 62 -3.08 -12.64 6.33
N GLY A 63 -3.40 -11.48 6.92
CA GLY A 63 -3.59 -11.34 8.36
C GLY A 63 -3.26 -9.92 8.83
N SER A 64 -4.26 -9.24 9.38
CA SER A 64 -4.15 -7.94 10.07
C SER A 64 -3.33 -8.03 11.37
N LYS A 65 -2.16 -8.67 11.33
CA LYS A 65 -1.21 -8.62 12.45
C LYS A 65 -0.61 -7.22 12.48
N ALA A 66 -0.17 -6.79 13.65
CA ALA A 66 0.57 -5.54 13.83
C ALA A 66 2.01 -5.65 13.25
N GLU A 67 2.17 -6.32 12.12
CA GLU A 67 3.43 -6.55 11.41
C GLU A 67 3.42 -5.74 10.11
N GLN A 68 4.54 -5.79 9.38
CA GLN A 68 4.61 -5.21 8.04
C GLN A 68 3.94 -6.16 7.04
N ASP A 69 3.40 -5.61 5.96
CA ASP A 69 2.62 -6.37 4.96
C ASP A 69 3.44 -7.49 4.31
N PHE A 70 4.76 -7.29 4.20
CA PHE A 70 5.73 -8.31 3.77
C PHE A 70 6.77 -8.54 4.87
N ALA A 71 6.34 -9.09 6.01
CA ALA A 71 7.15 -9.23 7.23
C ALA A 71 8.50 -9.94 7.01
N HIS A 72 8.56 -10.94 6.13
CA HIS A 72 9.76 -11.73 5.86
C HIS A 72 10.86 -10.96 5.10
N ILE A 73 10.48 -9.90 4.38
CA ILE A 73 11.42 -8.97 3.72
C ILE A 73 11.45 -7.59 4.40
N GLY A 74 10.67 -7.41 5.46
CA GLY A 74 10.65 -6.20 6.28
C GLY A 74 10.13 -4.95 5.55
N ILE A 75 9.17 -5.11 4.63
CA ILE A 75 8.61 -4.00 3.83
C ILE A 75 7.14 -3.78 4.19
N GLU A 76 6.79 -2.52 4.47
CA GLU A 76 5.41 -2.05 4.60
C GLU A 76 4.90 -1.50 3.26
N LEU A 77 3.67 -1.81 2.89
CA LEU A 77 2.97 -1.23 1.76
C LEU A 77 2.23 0.03 2.20
N LYS A 78 2.36 1.12 1.44
CA LYS A 78 1.52 2.31 1.61
C LYS A 78 1.02 2.82 0.28
N THR A 79 -0.23 3.25 0.27
CA THR A 79 -0.78 4.05 -0.83
C THR A 79 -0.76 5.52 -0.45
N ILE A 80 -0.59 6.39 -1.43
CA ILE A 80 -0.66 7.84 -1.24
C ILE A 80 -1.41 8.47 -2.41
N PRO A 81 -2.56 9.12 -2.18
CA PRO A 81 -3.23 9.82 -3.27
C PRO A 81 -2.43 11.07 -3.65
N ILE A 82 -2.24 11.25 -4.94
CA ILE A 82 -1.50 12.38 -5.53
C ILE A 82 -2.36 13.14 -6.53
N ASP A 83 -2.06 14.42 -6.72
CA ASP A 83 -2.59 15.20 -7.83
C ASP A 83 -1.85 14.92 -9.15
N ARG A 84 -2.29 15.53 -10.25
CA ARG A 84 -1.63 15.47 -11.57
C ARG A 84 -0.17 15.91 -11.60
N TYR A 85 0.32 16.62 -10.59
CA TYR A 85 1.72 17.04 -10.46
C TYR A 85 2.54 16.10 -9.58
N GLY A 86 1.93 15.03 -9.05
CA GLY A 86 2.57 14.10 -8.14
C GLY A 86 2.63 14.58 -6.69
N VAL A 87 1.89 15.65 -6.34
CA VAL A 87 1.87 16.20 -4.98
C VAL A 87 0.88 15.41 -4.14
N PRO A 88 1.27 14.92 -2.94
CA PRO A 88 0.36 14.26 -2.02
C PRO A 88 -0.85 15.11 -1.65
N LEU A 89 -2.04 14.51 -1.71
CA LEU A 89 -3.31 15.17 -1.42
C LEU A 89 -3.74 15.07 0.05
N GLU A 90 -3.16 14.15 0.80
CA GLU A 90 -3.49 13.93 2.22
C GLU A 90 -2.29 13.39 3.01
N THR A 91 -2.42 13.37 4.33
CA THR A 91 -1.45 12.72 5.23
C THR A 91 -1.62 11.19 5.20
N THR A 92 -0.53 10.46 5.34
CA THR A 92 -0.58 8.99 5.42
C THR A 92 -0.65 8.50 6.86
N PHE A 93 -1.61 7.62 7.14
CA PHE A 93 -1.67 6.90 8.40
C PHE A 93 -0.51 5.90 8.54
N VAL A 94 0.22 5.99 9.66
CA VAL A 94 1.34 5.08 9.97
C VAL A 94 0.94 4.03 10.99
N SER A 95 0.54 4.46 12.19
CA SER A 95 0.08 3.58 13.25
C SER A 95 -0.79 4.32 14.26
N VAL A 96 -1.57 3.57 15.04
CA VAL A 96 -2.22 4.12 16.24
C VAL A 96 -1.16 4.46 17.28
N ALA A 97 -1.29 5.61 17.93
CA ALA A 97 -0.44 5.98 19.06
C ALA A 97 -0.98 5.34 20.35
N PRO A 98 -0.21 4.52 21.08
CA PRO A 98 -0.64 3.96 22.35
C PRO A 98 -0.71 5.06 23.41
N LEU A 99 -1.94 5.37 23.87
CA LEU A 99 -2.17 6.36 24.93
C LEU A 99 -1.90 5.81 26.33
N THR A 100 -1.83 4.48 26.46
CA THR A 100 -1.48 3.74 27.69
C THR A 100 -0.53 2.59 27.34
N GLY A 101 0.16 2.03 28.34
CA GLY A 101 1.07 0.89 28.12
C GLY A 101 2.33 1.22 27.30
N ASN A 102 2.74 2.49 27.27
CA ASN A 102 3.89 2.99 26.52
C ASN A 102 5.17 3.15 27.37
N SER A 103 5.12 2.82 28.67
CA SER A 103 6.28 2.84 29.55
C SER A 103 7.37 1.91 29.02
N GLY A 104 8.57 2.45 28.79
CA GLY A 104 9.70 1.70 28.23
C GLY A 104 9.76 1.65 26.69
N LEU A 105 8.80 2.28 25.98
CA LEU A 105 8.96 2.54 24.55
C LEU A 105 10.00 3.63 24.32
N THR A 106 10.94 3.35 23.41
CA THR A 106 11.91 4.28 22.87
C THR A 106 11.68 4.44 21.37
N TRP A 107 12.38 5.37 20.72
CA TRP A 107 12.30 5.49 19.26
C TRP A 107 12.72 4.18 18.58
N GLU A 108 13.81 3.58 19.03
CA GLU A 108 14.46 2.39 18.46
C GLU A 108 13.53 1.18 18.43
N ASN A 109 12.73 1.00 19.50
CA ASN A 109 11.80 -0.13 19.65
C ASN A 109 10.33 0.23 19.30
N SER A 110 10.07 1.45 18.82
CA SER A 110 8.70 1.90 18.52
C SER A 110 8.10 1.22 17.29
N HIS A 111 6.79 0.98 17.32
CA HIS A 111 6.04 0.49 16.17
C HIS A 111 6.10 1.44 14.96
N VAL A 112 6.12 2.75 15.23
CA VAL A 112 6.24 3.79 14.18
C VAL A 112 7.55 3.62 13.43
N ARG A 113 8.69 3.59 14.13
CA ARG A 113 10.01 3.42 13.50
C ARG A 113 10.08 2.11 12.72
N ARG A 114 9.55 1.02 13.27
CA ARG A 114 9.53 -0.28 12.57
C ARG A 114 8.67 -0.24 11.29
N LYS A 115 7.52 0.43 11.30
CA LYS A 115 6.68 0.55 10.09
C LYS A 115 7.28 1.49 9.04
N LEU A 116 8.02 2.51 9.47
CA LEU A 116 8.65 3.48 8.57
C LEU A 116 10.03 3.07 8.06
N SER A 117 10.60 1.96 8.56
CA SER A 117 11.97 1.57 8.25
C SER A 117 12.18 1.28 6.76
N ARG A 118 11.21 0.64 6.11
CA ARG A 118 11.22 0.33 4.67
C ARG A 118 9.78 0.33 4.16
N ILE A 119 9.49 1.20 3.21
CA ILE A 119 8.13 1.40 2.70
C ILE A 119 8.13 1.31 1.18
N LEU A 120 7.25 0.45 0.66
CA LEU A 120 6.86 0.47 -0.75
C LEU A 120 5.64 1.39 -0.91
N TRP A 121 5.89 2.56 -1.49
CA TRP A 121 4.85 3.54 -1.79
C TRP A 121 4.23 3.31 -3.16
N PHE A 122 2.90 3.33 -3.20
CA PHE A 122 2.10 3.40 -4.42
C PHE A 122 1.40 4.76 -4.50
N PRO A 123 1.92 5.69 -5.31
CA PRO A 123 1.19 6.90 -5.65
C PRO A 123 0.00 6.54 -6.54
N ILE A 124 -1.17 7.06 -6.20
CA ILE A 124 -2.43 6.79 -6.92
C ILE A 124 -3.06 8.14 -7.29
N GLU A 125 -3.60 8.28 -8.50
CA GLU A 125 -4.38 9.47 -8.84
C GLU A 125 -5.51 9.66 -7.81
N GLY A 126 -5.55 10.81 -7.14
CA GLY A 126 -6.48 11.04 -6.02
C GLY A 126 -7.51 12.14 -6.24
N GLU A 127 -7.41 12.88 -7.35
CA GLU A 127 -8.27 14.03 -7.62
C GLU A 127 -9.75 13.66 -7.65
N ARG A 128 -10.60 14.47 -6.99
CA ARG A 128 -12.00 14.12 -6.70
C ARG A 128 -12.88 13.97 -7.94
N GLN A 129 -12.53 14.67 -9.01
CA GLN A 129 -13.23 14.60 -10.30
C GLN A 129 -12.94 13.31 -11.07
N ILE A 130 -11.90 12.56 -10.68
CA ILE A 130 -11.56 11.27 -11.30
C ILE A 130 -12.31 10.17 -10.54
N PRO A 131 -13.26 9.45 -11.19
CA PRO A 131 -13.96 8.33 -10.59
C PRO A 131 -12.97 7.29 -10.05
N LEU A 132 -13.30 6.61 -8.93
CA LEU A 132 -12.38 5.66 -8.29
C LEU A 132 -11.85 4.60 -9.28
N SER A 133 -12.73 4.07 -10.14
CA SER A 133 -12.38 3.07 -11.14
C SER A 133 -11.44 3.56 -12.24
N GLN A 134 -11.34 4.87 -12.45
CA GLN A 134 -10.50 5.46 -13.51
C GLN A 134 -9.17 5.99 -12.98
N ARG A 135 -8.97 6.00 -11.66
CA ARG A 135 -7.71 6.43 -11.05
C ARG A 135 -6.62 5.45 -11.40
N ARG A 136 -5.48 5.96 -11.87
CA ARG A 136 -4.31 5.16 -12.23
C ARG A 136 -3.35 4.98 -11.07
N VAL A 137 -2.69 3.84 -11.10
CA VAL A 137 -1.53 3.52 -10.28
C VAL A 137 -0.29 4.12 -10.94
N ALA A 138 0.47 4.94 -10.23
CA ALA A 138 1.75 5.47 -10.72
C ALA A 138 2.89 4.48 -10.47
N ASN A 139 4.11 4.84 -10.90
CA ASN A 139 5.29 4.04 -10.59
C ASN A 139 5.50 3.93 -9.07
N PRO A 140 5.72 2.72 -8.54
CA PRO A 140 5.98 2.53 -7.13
C PRO A 140 7.35 3.08 -6.75
N ILE A 141 7.48 3.49 -5.49
CA ILE A 141 8.71 4.08 -4.94
C ILE A 141 9.10 3.28 -3.70
N ASN A 142 10.30 2.70 -3.68
CA ASN A 142 10.86 2.16 -2.44
C ASN A 142 11.53 3.29 -1.65
N LEU A 143 11.25 3.37 -0.35
CA LEU A 143 11.82 4.37 0.53
C LEU A 143 12.37 3.72 1.80
N GLU A 144 13.62 4.06 2.09
CA GLU A 144 14.28 3.80 3.38
C GLU A 144 14.68 5.16 3.98
N PRO A 145 14.28 5.49 5.23
CA PRO A 145 14.68 6.74 5.86
C PRO A 145 16.20 6.81 5.98
N VAL A 146 16.79 7.89 5.49
CA VAL A 146 18.22 8.17 5.66
C VAL A 146 18.44 8.63 7.11
N PRO A 147 19.50 8.17 7.81
CA PRO A 147 19.88 8.75 9.09
C PRO A 147 20.08 10.27 8.98
N ALA A 148 19.65 11.01 10.01
CA ALA A 148 19.90 12.44 10.13
C ALA A 148 21.37 12.74 10.44
#